data_AF-A0A7Y2GAN3-F1
#
_entry.id   AF-A0A7Y2GAN3-F1
#
_cell.length_a   1.000
_cell.length_b   1.000
_cell.length_c   1.000
_cell.angle_alpha   90.00
_cell.angle_beta   90.00
_cell.angle_gamma   90.00
#
_symmetry.space_group_name_H-M   'P 1'
#
loop_
_entity.id
_entity.type
_entity.pdbx_description
1 polymer ?
#
loop_
_entity_poly.entity_id
_entity_poly.type
_entity_poly.pdbx_seq_one_letter_code
_entity_poly.pdbx_strand_id
1 'polypeptide(L)'
;MTARSAIRGLVILFLCATPVSCEMFEDTKIDPFEGQGAYFTMYGFLDATRVEQEIRISPVRRTPEVIRSPTDDNAFIDAAVTSTDLETGVSVVWRHELSQLSDGAYAHIFRSSQVPRPGRAYRIDVVRSDGKGSSATTVIPLLTSLSEPVRSQFREDSGILFQDIALPGVTLAANIEVFYDVTDGGVSHFFRVTRSYDAEGAGNGNGGWQFTLDLSRDAAFVRTVAEPVLGPRLSLNGMGVRVRWADEQWPLVDGPIDIEILAQPGGLSNVENGFGFIGSIGDYLRFWDITDEAMRAALGLDGSDPAPR
;
A
#
# COMPACT_ATOMS: atom_id res chain seq x y z
N MET A 1 86.89 42.94 -23.36
CA MET A 1 86.18 43.59 -22.24
C MET A 1 84.78 42.98 -22.16
N THR A 2 84.45 42.40 -20.99
CA THR A 2 83.10 41.99 -20.49
C THR A 2 82.23 41.11 -21.40
N ALA A 3 82.15 39.79 -21.22
CA ALA A 3 81.46 39.03 -20.15
C ALA A 3 79.94 38.87 -20.36
N ARG A 4 79.57 37.60 -20.63
CA ARG A 4 78.52 36.78 -19.99
C ARG A 4 77.03 37.22 -20.00
N SER A 5 76.24 36.25 -20.46
CA SER A 5 75.11 35.60 -19.74
C SER A 5 73.71 35.81 -20.31
N ALA A 6 73.11 34.66 -20.61
CA ALA A 6 71.71 34.40 -20.86
C ALA A 6 70.81 34.77 -19.66
N ILE A 7 69.50 34.90 -19.91
CA ILE A 7 68.41 34.45 -19.05
C ILE A 7 67.14 34.22 -19.91
N ARG A 8 66.48 33.09 -19.63
CA ARG A 8 65.18 32.62 -20.12
C ARG A 8 64.02 33.42 -19.47
N GLY A 9 62.92 33.65 -20.19
CA GLY A 9 61.61 33.99 -19.62
C GLY A 9 60.52 33.43 -20.55
N LEU A 10 59.95 32.26 -20.23
CA LEU A 10 58.70 32.05 -19.48
C LEU A 10 57.48 32.70 -20.15
N VAL A 11 56.82 31.94 -21.02
CA VAL A 11 55.50 32.24 -21.60
C VAL A 11 54.45 31.82 -20.58
N ILE A 12 53.72 32.80 -20.02
CA ILE A 12 52.57 32.57 -19.14
C ILE A 12 51.34 32.37 -20.02
N LEU A 13 50.78 31.16 -20.02
CA LEU A 13 49.49 30.84 -20.60
C LEU A 13 48.40 31.36 -19.65
N PHE A 14 47.64 32.37 -20.07
CA PHE A 14 46.48 32.87 -19.34
C PHE A 14 45.31 31.89 -19.57
N LEU A 15 45.10 30.98 -18.61
CA LEU A 15 43.93 30.11 -18.57
C LEU A 15 42.76 30.93 -18.02
N CYS A 16 41.87 31.40 -18.89
CA CYS A 16 40.61 32.03 -18.51
C CYS A 16 39.72 30.98 -17.82
N ALA A 17 39.81 30.91 -16.49
CA ALA A 17 38.78 30.28 -15.67
C ALA A 17 37.55 31.18 -15.69
N THR A 18 36.60 30.90 -16.59
CA THR A 18 35.23 31.38 -16.43
C THR A 18 34.67 30.70 -15.17
N PRO A 19 34.20 31.44 -14.15
CA PRO A 19 33.44 30.81 -13.09
C PRO A 19 32.18 30.26 -13.73
N VAL A 20 32.12 28.93 -13.89
CA VAL A 20 30.86 28.23 -14.03
C VAL A 20 30.13 28.53 -12.73
N SER A 21 29.13 29.41 -12.82
CA SER A 21 28.18 29.63 -11.76
C SER A 21 27.54 28.28 -11.44
N CYS A 22 27.93 27.71 -10.30
CA CYS A 22 27.19 26.63 -9.65
C CYS A 22 25.84 27.19 -9.17
N GLU A 23 24.93 27.48 -10.10
CA GLU A 23 23.51 27.66 -9.81
C GLU A 23 22.84 26.29 -9.93
N MET A 24 23.20 25.35 -9.05
CA MET A 24 22.47 24.08 -8.88
C MET A 24 22.59 23.58 -7.45
N PHE A 25 22.44 24.43 -6.43
CA PHE A 25 22.31 24.01 -5.02
C PHE A 25 21.58 25.05 -4.14
N GLU A 26 20.62 25.81 -4.67
CA GLU A 26 19.84 26.76 -3.84
C GLU A 26 18.49 26.22 -3.32
N ASP A 27 17.99 25.11 -3.84
CA ASP A 27 16.62 24.64 -3.52
C ASP A 27 16.51 23.69 -2.31
N THR A 28 17.58 23.49 -1.55
CA THR A 28 17.58 22.62 -0.35
C THR A 28 17.81 23.37 0.96
N LYS A 29 17.73 24.71 0.95
CA LYS A 29 17.76 25.50 2.19
C LYS A 29 16.34 25.72 2.69
N ILE A 30 15.95 24.95 3.71
CA ILE A 30 14.76 25.23 4.53
C ILE A 30 15.02 26.57 5.24
N ASP A 31 14.23 27.59 4.94
CA ASP A 31 14.17 28.81 5.76
C ASP A 31 13.29 28.53 6.99
N PRO A 32 13.85 28.52 8.22
CA PRO A 32 13.07 28.31 9.43
C PRO A 32 12.18 29.52 9.82
N PHE A 33 12.24 30.61 9.05
CA PHE A 33 11.51 31.85 9.27
C PHE A 33 10.48 32.18 8.18
N GLU A 34 10.53 31.53 7.01
CA GLU A 34 9.37 31.51 6.13
C GLU A 34 8.31 30.64 6.79
N GLY A 35 7.20 31.27 7.19
CA GLY A 35 5.99 30.57 7.58
C GLY A 35 5.43 29.86 6.37
N GLN A 36 6.04 28.73 6.00
CA GLN A 36 5.52 27.80 5.01
C GLN A 36 4.07 27.59 5.40
N GLY A 37 3.13 27.85 4.50
CA GLY A 37 1.68 27.80 4.74
C GLY A 37 1.14 26.44 5.18
N ALA A 38 1.98 25.60 5.78
CA ALA A 38 1.71 24.35 6.45
C ALA A 38 1.05 24.58 7.81
N TYR A 39 -0.12 23.99 8.00
CA TYR A 39 -0.89 24.08 9.25
C TYR A 39 -0.96 22.75 9.98
N PHE A 40 -1.06 21.65 9.23
CA PHE A 40 -1.17 20.31 9.78
C PHE A 40 -0.26 19.32 9.07
N THR A 41 0.10 18.30 9.81
CA THR A 41 0.67 17.06 9.32
C THR A 41 -0.43 16.00 9.35
N MET A 42 -0.70 15.34 8.23
CA MET A 42 -1.80 14.38 8.08
C MET A 42 -1.27 12.98 7.73
N TYR A 43 -1.75 11.94 8.42
CA TYR A 43 -1.41 10.55 8.14
C TYR A 43 -2.59 9.62 8.18
N GLY A 44 -2.61 8.68 7.26
CA GLY A 44 -3.52 7.55 7.30
C GLY A 44 -3.97 7.19 5.90
N PHE A 45 -5.06 6.46 5.83
CA PHE A 45 -5.62 6.06 4.56
C PHE A 45 -7.10 5.74 4.67
N LEU A 46 -7.78 5.79 3.52
CA LEU A 46 -9.14 5.29 3.39
C LEU A 46 -9.13 3.82 2.99
N ASP A 47 -9.81 2.99 3.76
CA ASP A 47 -9.94 1.55 3.52
C ASP A 47 -11.36 1.23 3.02
N ALA A 48 -11.45 0.81 1.76
CA ALA A 48 -12.73 0.46 1.13
C ALA A 48 -13.46 -0.72 1.80
N THR A 49 -12.76 -1.52 2.63
CA THR A 49 -13.34 -2.67 3.34
C THR A 49 -13.87 -2.35 4.73
N ARG A 50 -13.56 -1.16 5.25
CA ARG A 50 -13.92 -0.77 6.61
C ARG A 50 -15.03 0.26 6.60
N VAL A 51 -15.90 0.15 7.60
CA VAL A 51 -16.96 1.14 7.86
C VAL A 51 -16.40 2.32 8.65
N GLU A 52 -15.43 2.07 9.51
CA GLU A 52 -14.75 3.09 10.31
C GLU A 52 -13.36 3.38 9.71
N GLN A 53 -13.11 4.66 9.49
CA GLN A 53 -11.86 5.19 8.98
C GLN A 53 -11.13 5.92 10.09
N GLU A 54 -9.81 5.87 10.08
CA GLU A 54 -8.95 6.54 11.06
C GLU A 54 -7.82 7.28 10.36
N ILE A 55 -7.60 8.54 10.75
CA ILE A 55 -6.42 9.31 10.35
C ILE A 55 -5.84 10.01 11.57
N ARG A 56 -4.52 10.17 11.59
CA ARG A 56 -3.80 10.97 12.56
C ARG A 56 -3.56 12.37 11.99
N ILE A 57 -3.78 13.39 12.81
CA ILE A 57 -3.55 14.79 12.44
C ILE A 57 -2.76 15.47 13.55
N SER A 58 -1.62 16.05 13.22
CA SER A 58 -0.78 16.80 14.15
C SER A 58 -0.66 18.26 13.69
N PRO A 59 -0.81 19.27 14.57
CA PRO A 59 -0.59 20.66 14.21
C PRO A 59 0.90 20.92 13.94
N VAL A 60 1.20 21.65 12.88
CA VAL A 60 2.58 22.11 12.61
C VAL A 60 2.94 23.21 13.59
N ARG A 61 3.92 22.95 14.45
CA ARG A 61 4.38 23.86 15.51
C ARG A 61 5.89 23.95 15.54
N ARG A 62 6.41 25.00 16.19
CA ARG A 62 7.87 25.19 16.40
C ARG A 62 8.46 24.24 17.43
N THR A 63 7.62 23.71 18.32
CA THR A 63 8.01 22.76 19.36
C THR A 63 7.46 21.38 19.02
N PRO A 64 8.23 20.31 19.25
CA PRO A 64 7.72 18.94 19.07
C PRO A 64 6.44 18.71 19.86
N GLU A 65 5.46 18.06 19.23
CA GLU A 65 4.25 17.63 19.90
C GLU A 65 4.56 16.38 20.72
N VAL A 66 4.49 16.51 22.05
CA VAL A 66 4.56 15.38 22.97
C VAL A 66 3.36 15.49 23.89
N ILE A 67 2.51 14.46 23.88
CA ILE A 67 1.32 14.35 24.71
C ILE A 67 1.49 13.13 25.60
N ARG A 68 1.69 13.33 26.90
CA ARG A 68 1.87 12.26 27.90
C ARG A 68 0.61 12.02 28.72
N SER A 69 -0.25 13.02 28.80
CA SER A 69 -1.55 12.96 29.47
C SER A 69 -2.64 13.58 28.60
N PRO A 70 -3.90 13.09 28.65
CA PRO A 70 -5.04 13.74 28.01
C PRO A 70 -5.35 15.16 28.52
N THR A 71 -4.68 15.60 29.59
CA THR A 71 -4.82 16.93 30.18
C THR A 71 -3.69 17.88 29.78
N ASP A 72 -2.71 17.42 29.00
CA ASP A 72 -1.59 18.27 28.57
C ASP A 72 -2.09 19.39 27.64
N ASP A 73 -1.39 20.51 27.58
CA ASP A 73 -1.77 21.62 26.68
C ASP A 73 -1.79 21.18 25.21
N ASN A 74 -0.90 20.26 24.84
CA ASN A 74 -0.86 19.66 23.50
C ASN A 74 -1.93 18.58 23.30
N ALA A 75 -2.68 18.18 24.32
CA ALA A 75 -3.79 17.23 24.18
C ALA A 75 -5.01 17.85 23.48
N PHE A 76 -5.00 19.17 23.23
CA PHE A 76 -6.05 19.90 22.54
C PHE A 76 -5.60 20.37 21.15
N ILE A 77 -6.46 20.16 20.16
CA ILE A 77 -6.24 20.56 18.77
C ILE A 77 -7.40 21.42 18.26
N ASP A 78 -7.07 22.55 17.64
CA ASP A 78 -8.02 23.37 16.88
C ASP A 78 -8.10 22.82 15.46
N ALA A 79 -8.92 21.78 15.25
CA ALA A 79 -9.08 21.13 13.95
C ALA A 79 -10.49 20.57 13.77
N ALA A 80 -11.20 21.09 12.76
CA ALA A 80 -12.40 20.48 12.21
C ALA A 80 -12.02 19.69 10.96
N VAL A 81 -12.38 18.40 10.94
CA VAL A 81 -11.93 17.47 9.89
C VAL A 81 -13.14 16.94 9.13
N THR A 82 -13.08 17.05 7.81
CA THR A 82 -14.14 16.60 6.90
C THR A 82 -13.57 15.82 5.73
N SER A 83 -14.25 14.76 5.30
CA SER A 83 -14.01 14.12 4.01
C SER A 83 -15.14 14.45 3.05
N THR A 84 -14.83 14.73 1.79
CA THR A 84 -15.81 15.02 0.73
C THR A 84 -15.60 14.07 -0.44
N ASP A 85 -16.66 13.36 -0.83
CA ASP A 85 -16.69 12.61 -2.09
C ASP A 85 -16.73 13.62 -3.24
N LEU A 86 -15.67 13.68 -4.05
CA LEU A 86 -15.52 14.71 -5.07
C LEU A 86 -16.47 14.54 -6.26
N GLU A 87 -17.07 13.36 -6.43
CA GLU A 87 -18.04 13.14 -7.50
C GLU A 87 -19.46 13.55 -7.07
N THR A 88 -19.84 13.29 -5.82
CA THR A 88 -21.19 13.60 -5.32
C THR A 88 -21.28 14.90 -4.53
N GLY A 89 -20.16 15.44 -4.06
CA GLY A 89 -20.10 16.59 -3.16
C GLY A 89 -20.56 16.30 -1.73
N VAL A 90 -20.85 15.04 -1.39
CA VAL A 90 -21.29 14.66 -0.04
C VAL A 90 -20.10 14.69 0.92
N SER A 91 -20.25 15.43 2.01
CA SER A 91 -19.23 15.54 3.05
C SER A 91 -19.62 14.82 4.34
N VAL A 92 -18.62 14.27 5.03
CA VAL A 92 -18.75 13.62 6.34
C VAL A 92 -17.76 14.26 7.32
N VAL A 93 -18.23 14.60 8.51
CA VAL A 93 -17.42 15.16 9.59
C VAL A 93 -16.79 14.03 10.41
N TRP A 94 -15.52 14.20 10.77
CA TRP A 94 -14.75 13.24 11.55
C TRP A 94 -14.75 13.64 13.03
N ARG A 95 -14.84 12.65 13.90
CA ARG A 95 -14.80 12.82 15.36
C ARG A 95 -13.36 12.72 15.85
N HIS A 96 -12.92 13.73 16.59
CA HIS A 96 -11.63 13.72 17.27
C HIS A 96 -11.64 12.82 18.50
N GLU A 97 -10.54 12.10 18.70
CA GLU A 97 -10.20 11.34 19.90
C GLU A 97 -8.69 11.43 20.18
N LEU A 98 -8.31 11.35 21.45
CA LEU A 98 -6.93 11.08 21.84
C LEU A 98 -6.75 9.57 22.04
N SER A 99 -5.87 8.96 21.28
CA SER A 99 -5.54 7.54 21.43
C SER A 99 -4.11 7.37 21.90
N GLN A 100 -3.91 6.44 22.83
CA GLN A 100 -2.58 6.10 23.34
C GLN A 100 -1.84 5.21 22.32
N LEU A 101 -0.60 5.59 22.02
CA LEU A 101 0.33 4.87 21.15
C LEU A 101 1.10 3.80 21.93
N SER A 102 1.82 2.94 21.21
CA SER A 102 2.59 1.83 21.80
C SER A 102 3.72 2.26 22.73
N ASP A 103 4.25 3.47 22.55
CA ASP A 103 5.27 4.07 23.42
C ASP A 103 4.68 4.75 24.68
N GLY A 104 3.36 4.72 24.82
CA GLY A 104 2.61 5.32 25.92
C GLY A 104 2.25 6.79 25.73
N ALA A 105 2.74 7.45 24.67
CA ALA A 105 2.33 8.81 24.31
C ALA A 105 0.90 8.80 23.72
N TYR A 106 0.28 9.97 23.59
CA TYR A 106 -1.01 10.12 22.93
C TYR A 106 -0.86 10.81 21.58
N ALA A 107 -1.79 10.50 20.66
CA ALA A 107 -1.92 11.17 19.38
C ALA A 107 -3.37 11.59 19.13
N HIS A 108 -3.54 12.66 18.35
CA HIS A 108 -4.83 13.09 17.84
C HIS A 108 -5.26 12.18 16.67
N ILE A 109 -6.24 11.32 16.94
CA ILE A 109 -6.86 10.44 15.96
C ILE A 109 -8.24 10.98 15.61
N PHE A 110 -8.54 11.06 14.34
CA PHE A 110 -9.85 11.42 13.82
C PHE A 110 -10.50 10.18 13.22
N ARG A 111 -11.74 9.92 13.62
CA ARG A 111 -12.52 8.75 13.18
C ARG A 111 -13.77 9.16 12.42
N SER A 112 -14.13 8.41 11.39
CA SER A 112 -15.33 8.68 10.60
C SER A 112 -16.00 7.39 10.16
N SER A 113 -17.34 7.44 10.03
CA SER A 113 -18.14 6.37 9.41
C SER A 113 -18.23 6.52 7.88
N GLN A 114 -17.30 7.26 7.26
CA GLN A 114 -17.18 7.35 5.81
C GLN A 114 -16.98 5.94 5.25
N VAL A 115 -17.85 5.53 4.33
CA VAL A 115 -17.70 4.29 3.57
C VAL A 115 -17.15 4.67 2.19
N PRO A 116 -15.82 4.53 1.94
CA PRO A 116 -15.23 4.90 0.67
C PRO A 116 -15.66 3.91 -0.41
N ARG A 117 -15.93 4.41 -1.62
CA ARG A 117 -16.33 3.55 -2.74
C ARG A 117 -15.18 3.39 -3.74
N PRO A 118 -14.94 2.17 -4.25
CA PRO A 118 -13.96 1.95 -5.31
C PRO A 118 -14.13 2.90 -6.50
N GLY A 119 -13.03 3.50 -6.93
CA GLY A 119 -12.97 4.42 -8.08
C GLY A 119 -13.39 5.84 -7.78
N ARG A 120 -13.77 6.16 -6.53
CA ARG A 120 -14.12 7.52 -6.11
C ARG A 120 -12.90 8.25 -5.58
N ALA A 121 -12.83 9.54 -5.89
CA ALA A 121 -11.88 10.46 -5.31
C ALA A 121 -12.48 11.11 -4.05
N TYR A 122 -11.70 11.17 -2.99
CA TYR A 122 -12.07 11.82 -1.73
C TYR A 122 -11.04 12.89 -1.39
N ARG A 123 -11.54 14.05 -0.98
CA ARG A 123 -10.73 15.13 -0.39
C ARG A 123 -10.96 15.17 1.11
N ILE A 124 -9.88 15.17 1.88
CA ILE A 124 -9.90 15.35 3.33
C ILE A 124 -9.43 16.77 3.60
N ASP A 125 -10.25 17.56 4.30
CA ASP A 125 -9.93 18.92 4.73
C ASP A 125 -9.80 18.98 6.25
N VAL A 126 -8.79 19.69 6.73
CA VAL A 126 -8.54 19.98 8.14
C VAL A 126 -8.51 21.49 8.30
N VAL A 127 -9.49 22.05 9.00
CA VAL A 127 -9.70 23.50 9.09
C VAL A 127 -9.68 23.96 10.55
N ARG A 128 -8.89 24.99 10.81
CA ARG A 128 -8.83 25.69 12.11
C ARG A 128 -9.99 26.66 12.26
N SER A 129 -10.23 27.09 13.50
CA SER A 129 -11.21 28.13 13.81
C SER A 129 -10.99 29.47 13.08
N ASP A 130 -9.76 29.77 12.64
CA ASP A 130 -9.41 30.97 11.86
C ASP A 130 -9.59 30.81 10.33
N GLY A 131 -10.12 29.67 9.89
CA GLY A 131 -10.39 29.36 8.48
C GLY A 131 -9.18 28.88 7.68
N LYS A 132 -7.99 28.77 8.29
CA LYS A 132 -6.81 28.21 7.65
C LYS A 132 -6.76 26.69 7.82
N GLY A 133 -6.17 25.99 6.87
CA GLY A 133 -6.23 24.54 6.89
C GLY A 133 -5.34 23.86 5.87
N SER A 134 -5.30 22.54 5.98
CA SER A 134 -4.59 21.64 5.09
C SER A 134 -5.60 20.72 4.41
N SER A 135 -5.25 20.20 3.23
CA SER A 135 -6.11 19.23 2.55
C SER A 135 -5.31 18.17 1.82
N ALA A 136 -5.85 16.96 1.72
CA ALA A 136 -5.27 15.86 0.95
C ALA A 136 -6.33 15.22 0.05
N THR A 137 -5.92 14.72 -1.11
CA THR A 137 -6.80 14.02 -2.04
C THR A 137 -6.25 12.64 -2.38
N THR A 138 -7.11 11.64 -2.30
CA THR A 138 -6.81 10.24 -2.65
C THR A 138 -7.93 9.63 -3.47
N VAL A 139 -7.62 8.58 -4.23
CA VAL A 139 -8.57 7.87 -5.09
C VAL A 139 -8.62 6.41 -4.66
N ILE A 140 -9.78 5.96 -4.21
CA ILE A 140 -9.96 4.56 -3.83
C ILE A 140 -9.69 3.69 -5.05
N PRO A 141 -8.76 2.73 -4.98
CA PRO A 141 -8.41 1.92 -6.13
C PRO A 141 -9.64 1.18 -6.67
N LEU A 142 -9.76 1.14 -7.99
CA LEU A 142 -10.78 0.38 -8.69
C LEU A 142 -10.11 -0.60 -9.64
N LEU A 143 -10.30 -1.89 -9.39
CA LEU A 143 -9.94 -2.91 -10.35
C LEU A 143 -11.09 -3.06 -11.36
N THR A 144 -11.03 -2.33 -12.47
CA THR A 144 -12.11 -2.22 -13.47
C THR A 144 -12.24 -3.44 -14.38
N SER A 145 -11.15 -4.16 -14.60
CA SER A 145 -11.17 -5.38 -15.41
C SER A 145 -10.08 -6.32 -14.94
N LEU A 146 -10.47 -7.59 -14.85
CA LEU A 146 -9.53 -8.65 -14.62
C LEU A 146 -9.11 -9.24 -15.95
N SER A 147 -7.81 -9.41 -16.12
CA SER A 147 -7.33 -10.52 -16.93
C SER A 147 -8.01 -11.78 -16.38
N GLU A 148 -8.67 -12.57 -17.23
CA GLU A 148 -9.10 -13.91 -16.80
C GLU A 148 -7.88 -14.62 -16.20
N PRO A 149 -8.02 -15.34 -15.06
CA PRO A 149 -6.93 -16.13 -14.52
C PRO A 149 -6.35 -16.96 -15.66
N VAL A 150 -5.03 -16.84 -15.89
CA VAL A 150 -4.37 -17.62 -16.94
C VAL A 150 -4.70 -19.08 -16.68
N ARG A 151 -5.06 -19.86 -17.71
CA ARG A 151 -5.31 -21.30 -17.55
C ARG A 151 -4.14 -21.94 -16.81
N SER A 152 -4.43 -22.86 -15.90
CA SER A 152 -3.40 -23.60 -15.17
C SER A 152 -2.46 -24.31 -16.13
N GLN A 153 -1.17 -24.29 -15.82
CA GLN A 153 -0.10 -24.80 -16.68
C GLN A 153 0.69 -25.87 -15.94
N PHE A 154 1.12 -26.88 -16.69
CA PHE A 154 2.10 -27.85 -16.20
C PHE A 154 3.50 -27.36 -16.53
N ARG A 155 4.38 -27.40 -15.54
CA ARG A 155 5.81 -27.26 -15.80
C ARG A 155 6.37 -28.63 -16.18
N GLU A 156 6.72 -28.79 -17.47
CA GLU A 156 7.15 -30.09 -18.04
C GLU A 156 8.37 -30.70 -17.33
N ASP A 157 9.23 -29.86 -16.75
CA ASP A 157 10.47 -30.25 -16.09
C ASP A 157 10.31 -30.85 -14.69
N SER A 158 9.24 -30.47 -13.99
CA SER A 158 9.03 -30.73 -12.55
C SER A 158 7.68 -31.38 -12.27
N GLY A 159 6.79 -31.46 -13.25
CA GLY A 159 5.44 -31.99 -13.10
C GLY A 159 4.54 -31.14 -12.19
N ILE A 160 5.00 -29.93 -11.82
CA ILE A 160 4.25 -29.02 -10.96
C ILE A 160 3.15 -28.37 -11.78
N LEU A 161 1.94 -28.46 -11.27
CA LEU A 161 0.79 -27.70 -11.75
C LEU A 161 0.81 -26.34 -11.06
N PHE A 162 0.84 -25.27 -11.85
CA PHE A 162 0.88 -23.90 -11.36
C PHE A 162 -0.09 -23.00 -12.12
N GLN A 163 -0.38 -21.84 -11.54
CA GLN A 163 -1.20 -20.83 -12.19
C GLN A 163 -0.64 -19.44 -11.90
N ASP A 164 -0.31 -18.70 -12.95
CA ASP A 164 0.15 -17.32 -12.82
C ASP A 164 -1.05 -16.38 -12.70
N ILE A 165 -0.97 -15.48 -11.72
CA ILE A 165 -1.97 -14.45 -11.48
C ILE A 165 -1.29 -13.10 -11.68
N ALA A 166 -1.85 -12.32 -12.60
CA ALA A 166 -1.41 -10.96 -12.87
C ALA A 166 -2.52 -9.97 -12.45
N LEU A 167 -2.10 -8.89 -11.80
CA LEU A 167 -2.93 -7.79 -11.33
C LEU A 167 -2.46 -6.49 -12.04
N PRO A 168 -3.02 -6.18 -13.22
CA PRO A 168 -2.67 -4.95 -13.95
C PRO A 168 -3.03 -3.71 -13.15
N GLY A 169 -2.17 -2.68 -13.17
CA GLY A 169 -2.42 -1.41 -12.47
C GLY A 169 -2.29 -1.50 -10.95
N VAL A 170 -1.84 -2.64 -10.40
CA VAL A 170 -1.54 -2.77 -8.98
C VAL A 170 -0.06 -2.50 -8.77
N THR A 171 0.23 -1.45 -8.00
CA THR A 171 1.59 -1.03 -7.68
C THR A 171 2.10 -1.72 -6.42
N LEU A 172 1.28 -1.80 -5.38
CA LEU A 172 1.61 -2.41 -4.09
C LEU A 172 0.49 -3.33 -3.63
N ALA A 173 0.78 -4.62 -3.51
CA ALA A 173 -0.15 -5.64 -3.02
C ALA A 173 0.33 -6.23 -1.69
N ALA A 174 -0.62 -6.62 -0.84
CA ALA A 174 -0.41 -7.27 0.45
C ALA A 174 -1.63 -8.11 0.83
N ASN A 175 -1.50 -8.92 1.88
CA ASN A 175 -2.54 -9.83 2.39
C ASN A 175 -3.16 -10.69 1.29
N ILE A 176 -2.31 -11.33 0.50
CA ILE A 176 -2.68 -12.18 -0.62
C ILE A 176 -3.07 -13.51 -0.04
N GLU A 177 -4.33 -13.86 -0.22
CA GLU A 177 -4.91 -15.10 0.25
C GLU A 177 -5.55 -15.84 -0.90
N VAL A 178 -5.35 -17.16 -0.92
CA VAL A 178 -5.99 -18.06 -1.88
C VAL A 178 -6.95 -18.95 -1.11
N PHE A 179 -8.17 -19.04 -1.62
CA PHE A 179 -9.24 -19.86 -1.07
C PHE A 179 -9.49 -21.07 -1.96
N TYR A 180 -9.75 -22.21 -1.33
CA TYR A 180 -10.13 -23.45 -1.97
C TYR A 180 -11.46 -23.92 -1.40
N ASP A 181 -12.48 -24.01 -2.26
CA ASP A 181 -13.80 -24.52 -1.88
C ASP A 181 -13.87 -26.02 -2.16
N VAL A 182 -13.87 -26.80 -1.09
CA VAL A 182 -13.77 -28.26 -1.11
C VAL A 182 -15.05 -28.89 -0.58
N THR A 183 -15.43 -30.03 -1.13
CA THR A 183 -16.57 -30.84 -0.67
C THR A 183 -16.20 -32.30 -0.47
N ASP A 184 -17.03 -33.01 0.28
CA ASP A 184 -16.92 -34.44 0.61
C ASP A 184 -17.39 -35.37 -0.54
N GLY A 185 -16.94 -35.15 -1.78
CA GLY A 185 -17.21 -36.02 -2.95
C GLY A 185 -18.69 -36.19 -3.35
N GLY A 186 -19.64 -35.70 -2.53
CA GLY A 186 -21.09 -35.81 -2.67
C GLY A 186 -21.81 -34.48 -2.47
N VAL A 187 -21.09 -33.36 -2.56
CA VAL A 187 -21.59 -31.96 -2.57
C VAL A 187 -22.32 -31.53 -1.29
N SER A 188 -22.35 -32.35 -0.24
CA SER A 188 -23.23 -32.12 0.92
C SER A 188 -22.61 -31.17 1.94
N HIS A 189 -21.28 -31.14 2.07
CA HIS A 189 -20.57 -30.27 3.01
C HIS A 189 -19.49 -29.43 2.33
N PHE A 190 -19.60 -28.11 2.42
CA PHE A 190 -18.61 -27.16 1.92
C PHE A 190 -17.61 -26.78 3.00
N PHE A 191 -16.32 -26.82 2.67
CA PHE A 191 -15.24 -26.36 3.54
C PHE A 191 -14.28 -25.47 2.75
N ARG A 192 -14.04 -24.27 3.27
CA ARG A 192 -13.11 -23.30 2.66
C ARG A 192 -11.76 -23.39 3.36
N VAL A 193 -10.72 -23.71 2.59
CA VAL A 193 -9.33 -23.66 3.03
C VAL A 193 -8.69 -22.37 2.54
N THR A 194 -8.03 -21.63 3.43
CA THR A 194 -7.32 -20.38 3.09
C THR A 194 -5.82 -20.56 3.23
N ARG A 195 -5.05 -20.01 2.29
CA ARG A 195 -3.58 -20.00 2.31
C ARG A 195 -3.03 -18.62 1.95
N SER A 196 -2.04 -18.12 2.72
CA SER A 196 -1.34 -16.87 2.40
C SER A 196 -0.27 -17.08 1.32
N TYR A 197 -0.09 -16.06 0.49
CA TYR A 197 0.85 -15.91 -0.62
C TYR A 197 1.60 -14.57 -0.57
N ASP A 198 1.72 -13.97 0.61
CA ASP A 198 2.29 -12.63 0.80
C ASP A 198 3.77 -12.50 0.40
N ALA A 199 4.52 -13.60 0.44
CA ALA A 199 5.95 -13.60 0.14
C ALA A 199 6.25 -13.95 -1.33
N GLU A 200 5.23 -14.31 -2.11
CA GLU A 200 5.36 -15.03 -3.37
C GLU A 200 5.18 -14.17 -4.63
N GLY A 201 4.96 -12.86 -4.50
CA GLY A 201 4.85 -12.02 -5.69
C GLY A 201 5.63 -10.72 -5.64
N ALA A 202 5.60 -10.05 -6.78
CA ALA A 202 6.43 -8.91 -7.08
C ALA A 202 5.79 -8.03 -8.16
N GLY A 203 6.26 -6.79 -8.27
CA GLY A 203 6.00 -5.95 -9.42
C GLY A 203 6.53 -6.58 -10.71
N ASN A 204 5.74 -6.56 -11.78
CA ASN A 204 6.05 -7.24 -13.05
C ASN A 204 6.80 -6.35 -14.07
N GLY A 205 7.28 -5.17 -13.65
CA GLY A 205 7.98 -4.20 -14.51
C GLY A 205 7.13 -3.48 -15.55
N ASN A 206 5.89 -3.94 -15.80
CA ASN A 206 4.95 -3.39 -16.78
C ASN A 206 3.81 -2.59 -16.13
N GLY A 207 4.02 -2.07 -14.92
CA GLY A 207 2.99 -1.34 -14.18
C GLY A 207 1.90 -2.23 -13.58
N GLY A 208 2.22 -3.47 -13.23
CA GLY A 208 1.33 -4.35 -12.50
C GLY A 208 2.06 -5.23 -11.50
N TRP A 209 1.30 -6.04 -10.78
CA TRP A 209 1.80 -6.97 -9.78
C TRP A 209 1.50 -8.41 -10.20
N GLN A 210 2.35 -9.37 -9.86
CA GLN A 210 2.13 -10.77 -10.22
C GLN A 210 2.64 -11.74 -9.16
N PHE A 211 2.03 -12.91 -9.12
CA PHE A 211 2.45 -14.05 -8.28
C PHE A 211 2.05 -15.37 -8.94
N THR A 212 2.70 -16.45 -8.51
CA THR A 212 2.45 -17.79 -9.05
C THR A 212 1.87 -18.69 -7.96
N LEU A 213 0.70 -19.27 -8.24
CA LEU A 213 0.10 -20.32 -7.42
C LEU A 213 0.80 -21.65 -7.69
N ASP A 214 1.30 -22.30 -6.64
CA ASP A 214 1.83 -23.68 -6.70
C ASP A 214 0.69 -24.64 -6.34
N LEU A 215 -0.14 -24.97 -7.33
CA LEU A 215 -1.36 -25.76 -7.13
C LEU A 215 -1.03 -27.17 -6.62
N SER A 216 0.08 -27.75 -7.07
CA SER A 216 0.56 -29.05 -6.57
C SER A 216 0.87 -29.01 -5.08
N ARG A 217 1.57 -27.97 -4.60
CA ARG A 217 1.85 -27.78 -3.17
C ARG A 217 0.57 -27.48 -2.38
N ASP A 218 -0.32 -26.70 -2.97
CA ASP A 218 -1.58 -26.32 -2.34
C ASP A 218 -2.51 -27.51 -2.16
N ALA A 219 -2.55 -28.45 -3.11
CA ALA A 219 -3.32 -29.69 -2.97
C ALA A 219 -2.93 -30.50 -1.73
N ALA A 220 -1.62 -30.63 -1.45
CA ALA A 220 -1.14 -31.33 -0.26
C ALA A 220 -1.55 -30.60 1.04
N PHE A 221 -1.50 -29.27 1.04
CA PHE A 221 -1.97 -28.45 2.15
C PHE A 221 -3.48 -28.59 2.36
N VAL A 222 -4.27 -28.45 1.29
CA VAL A 222 -5.73 -28.56 1.31
C VAL A 222 -6.17 -29.91 1.89
N ARG A 223 -5.55 -31.01 1.48
CA ARG A 223 -5.81 -32.34 2.07
C ARG A 223 -5.56 -32.37 3.57
N THR A 224 -4.40 -31.87 3.99
CA THR A 224 -4.00 -31.85 5.40
C THR A 224 -5.03 -31.14 6.27
N VAL A 225 -5.66 -30.08 5.75
CA VAL A 225 -6.65 -29.28 6.48
C VAL A 225 -8.08 -29.83 6.33
N ALA A 226 -8.48 -30.28 5.14
CA ALA A 226 -9.87 -30.64 4.82
C ALA A 226 -10.21 -32.12 5.09
N GLU A 227 -9.28 -33.07 4.91
CA GLU A 227 -9.54 -34.50 5.13
C GLU A 227 -10.00 -34.84 6.55
N PRO A 228 -9.49 -34.21 7.64
CA PRO A 228 -10.00 -34.45 8.99
C PRO A 228 -11.45 -34.02 9.20
N VAL A 229 -11.97 -33.10 8.37
CA VAL A 229 -13.31 -32.51 8.49
C VAL A 229 -14.30 -33.19 7.56
N LEU A 230 -13.90 -33.40 6.30
CA LEU A 230 -14.76 -33.89 5.22
C LEU A 230 -14.54 -35.38 4.89
N GLY A 231 -13.48 -35.98 5.41
CA GLY A 231 -13.04 -37.33 5.05
C GLY A 231 -12.13 -37.36 3.81
N PRO A 232 -11.71 -38.56 3.38
CA PRO A 232 -10.66 -38.71 2.37
C PRO A 232 -11.11 -38.41 0.93
N ARG A 233 -12.42 -38.41 0.67
CA ARG A 233 -13.00 -38.15 -0.67
C ARG A 233 -13.24 -36.66 -0.84
N LEU A 234 -12.19 -35.94 -1.23
CA LEU A 234 -12.26 -34.50 -1.44
C LEU A 234 -12.48 -34.16 -2.90
N SER A 235 -13.38 -33.21 -3.17
CA SER A 235 -13.60 -32.62 -4.48
C SER A 235 -13.43 -31.10 -4.43
N LEU A 236 -12.58 -30.55 -5.29
CA LEU A 236 -12.36 -29.11 -5.43
C LEU A 236 -13.36 -28.50 -6.42
N ASN A 237 -14.24 -27.63 -5.91
CA ASN A 237 -15.32 -27.04 -6.72
C ASN A 237 -14.94 -25.66 -7.26
N GLY A 238 -14.25 -24.87 -6.45
CA GLY A 238 -13.91 -23.50 -6.78
C GLY A 238 -12.64 -23.05 -6.10
N MET A 239 -12.04 -22.01 -6.67
CA MET A 239 -10.90 -21.33 -6.11
C MET A 239 -11.15 -19.84 -6.11
N GLY A 240 -10.44 -19.11 -5.27
CA GLY A 240 -10.43 -17.67 -5.35
C GLY A 240 -9.17 -17.06 -4.79
N VAL A 241 -8.96 -15.78 -5.09
CA VAL A 241 -7.93 -14.97 -4.48
C VAL A 241 -8.56 -13.74 -3.82
N ARG A 242 -8.07 -13.39 -2.64
CA ARG A 242 -8.21 -12.07 -2.02
C ARG A 242 -6.86 -11.35 -2.06
N VAL A 243 -6.86 -10.09 -2.46
CA VAL A 243 -5.67 -9.24 -2.45
C VAL A 243 -6.05 -7.87 -1.93
N ARG A 244 -5.32 -7.38 -0.93
CA ARG A 244 -5.38 -5.97 -0.54
C ARG A 244 -4.33 -5.21 -1.33
N TRP A 245 -4.68 -4.05 -1.85
CA TRP A 245 -3.71 -3.24 -2.58
C TRP A 245 -3.88 -1.75 -2.34
N ALA A 246 -2.78 -1.04 -2.50
CA ALA A 246 -2.68 0.38 -2.29
C ALA A 246 -2.89 1.15 -3.61
N ASP A 247 -3.38 2.39 -3.53
CA ASP A 247 -3.41 3.27 -4.69
C ASP A 247 -2.01 3.60 -5.24
N GLU A 248 -1.96 4.20 -6.43
CA GLU A 248 -0.72 4.52 -7.13
C GLU A 248 0.13 5.59 -6.43
N GLN A 249 -0.43 6.35 -5.48
CA GLN A 249 0.28 7.39 -4.75
C GLN A 249 1.14 6.81 -3.61
N TRP A 250 0.92 5.54 -3.24
CA TRP A 250 1.77 4.88 -2.25
C TRP A 250 3.18 4.67 -2.78
N PRO A 251 4.21 5.01 -1.98
CA PRO A 251 5.58 4.85 -2.38
C PRO A 251 5.93 3.35 -2.40
N LEU A 252 6.66 2.93 -3.43
CA LEU A 252 7.37 1.65 -3.40
C LEU A 252 8.59 1.82 -2.50
N VAL A 253 8.49 1.37 -1.24
CA VAL A 253 9.61 1.43 -0.29
C VAL A 253 10.08 0.03 0.03
N ASP A 254 11.38 -0.21 -0.15
CA ASP A 254 12.02 -1.41 0.37
C ASP A 254 12.23 -1.24 1.88
N GLY A 255 11.31 -1.79 2.68
CA GLY A 255 11.40 -1.81 4.14
C GLY A 255 10.26 -1.09 4.87
N PRO A 256 10.30 -1.04 6.21
CA PRO A 256 9.26 -0.38 7.00
C PRO A 256 9.20 1.13 6.71
N ILE A 257 7.99 1.62 6.44
CA ILE A 257 7.74 3.05 6.26
C ILE A 257 7.87 3.74 7.62
N ASP A 258 8.87 4.62 7.75
CA ASP A 258 8.99 5.52 8.89
C ASP A 258 8.08 6.73 8.67
N ILE A 259 7.02 6.81 9.48
CA ILE A 259 6.01 7.88 9.42
C ILE A 259 6.67 9.24 9.69
N GLU A 260 7.73 9.30 10.51
CA GLU A 260 8.45 10.54 10.81
C GLU A 260 9.23 11.05 9.59
N ILE A 261 9.59 10.18 8.64
CA ILE A 261 10.21 10.57 7.36
C ILE A 261 9.14 11.11 6.41
N LEU A 262 7.95 10.51 6.36
CA LEU A 262 6.81 11.04 5.61
C LEU A 262 6.29 12.37 6.20
N ALA A 263 6.70 12.72 7.43
CA ALA A 263 6.37 13.98 8.12
C ALA A 263 7.30 15.13 7.87
N GLN A 264 8.40 14.86 7.20
CA GLN A 264 9.36 15.90 6.92
C GLN A 264 8.94 16.69 5.67
N PRO A 265 9.11 18.01 5.70
CA PRO A 265 9.01 18.85 4.50
C PRO A 265 9.88 18.29 3.37
N GLY A 266 9.32 18.17 2.17
CA GLY A 266 10.02 17.61 1.00
C GLY A 266 10.05 16.08 0.92
N GLY A 267 9.45 15.36 1.88
CA GLY A 267 9.16 13.92 1.77
C GLY A 267 7.97 13.63 0.84
N LEU A 268 7.48 12.38 0.84
CA LEU A 268 6.24 12.03 0.15
C LEU A 268 5.07 12.78 0.78
N SER A 269 4.41 13.63 -0.01
CA SER A 269 3.22 14.34 0.43
C SER A 269 2.23 14.55 -0.71
N ASN A 270 0.96 14.28 -0.43
CA ASN A 270 -0.19 14.76 -1.21
C ASN A 270 -1.04 15.78 -0.40
N VAL A 271 -0.45 16.32 0.67
CA VAL A 271 -1.09 17.30 1.55
C VAL A 271 -0.74 18.70 1.09
N GLU A 272 -1.77 19.44 0.67
CA GLU A 272 -1.70 20.87 0.39
C GLU A 272 -1.74 21.68 1.69
N ASN A 273 -0.94 22.75 1.77
CA ASN A 273 -0.83 23.61 2.95
C ASN A 273 -0.55 22.82 4.24
N GLY A 274 0.28 21.78 4.14
CA GLY A 274 0.63 20.88 5.24
C GLY A 274 1.73 19.88 4.85
N PHE A 275 1.92 18.87 5.69
CA PHE A 275 2.86 17.77 5.47
C PHE A 275 2.16 16.41 5.63
N GLY A 276 2.81 15.35 5.18
CA GLY A 276 2.32 13.99 5.35
C GLY A 276 1.54 13.45 4.15
N PHE A 277 0.89 12.33 4.35
CA PHE A 277 0.32 11.53 3.27
C PHE A 277 -1.00 10.90 3.69
N ILE A 278 -2.01 11.07 2.84
CA ILE A 278 -3.28 10.32 2.93
C ILE A 278 -3.41 9.46 1.69
N GLY A 279 -3.32 8.15 1.88
CA GLY A 279 -3.53 7.19 0.79
C GLY A 279 -4.92 6.56 0.85
N SER A 280 -5.07 5.51 0.07
CA SER A 280 -6.22 4.63 0.11
C SER A 280 -5.85 3.21 -0.27
N ILE A 281 -6.66 2.27 0.19
CA ILE A 281 -6.49 0.86 -0.07
C ILE A 281 -7.81 0.22 -0.49
N GLY A 282 -7.72 -0.70 -1.43
CA GLY A 282 -8.80 -1.56 -1.90
C GLY A 282 -8.62 -3.00 -1.43
N ASP A 283 -9.69 -3.78 -1.56
CA ASP A 283 -9.65 -5.24 -1.42
C ASP A 283 -10.35 -5.89 -2.58
N TYR A 284 -9.67 -6.90 -3.12
CA TYR A 284 -9.97 -7.50 -4.40
C TYR A 284 -10.26 -8.94 -4.10
N LEU A 285 -11.47 -9.36 -4.40
CA LEU A 285 -11.89 -10.74 -4.21
C LEU A 285 -12.40 -11.28 -5.53
N ARG A 286 -11.82 -12.39 -5.96
CA ARG A 286 -12.28 -13.10 -7.15
C ARG A 286 -12.35 -14.58 -6.90
N PHE A 287 -13.45 -15.16 -7.32
CA PHE A 287 -13.66 -16.60 -7.38
C PHE A 287 -13.77 -17.05 -8.83
N TRP A 288 -13.35 -18.28 -9.08
CA TRP A 288 -13.59 -18.99 -10.32
C TRP A 288 -13.85 -20.47 -10.04
N ASP A 289 -14.76 -21.03 -10.82
CA ASP A 289 -15.06 -22.45 -10.74
C ASP A 289 -13.92 -23.26 -11.37
N ILE A 290 -13.60 -24.37 -10.74
CA ILE A 290 -12.68 -25.35 -11.32
C ILE A 290 -13.50 -26.25 -12.22
N THR A 291 -13.62 -25.91 -13.50
CA THR A 291 -14.40 -26.71 -14.46
C THR A 291 -13.57 -27.80 -15.16
N ASP A 292 -12.24 -27.72 -15.03
CA ASP A 292 -11.33 -28.67 -15.66
C ASP A 292 -11.18 -29.94 -14.79
N GLU A 293 -11.80 -31.02 -15.23
CA GLU A 293 -11.72 -32.34 -14.60
C GLU A 293 -10.28 -32.88 -14.58
N ALA A 294 -9.47 -32.56 -15.60
CA ALA A 294 -8.06 -32.94 -15.62
C ALA A 294 -7.26 -32.18 -14.55
N MET A 295 -7.62 -30.92 -14.27
CA MET A 295 -7.03 -30.17 -13.17
C MET A 295 -7.40 -30.77 -11.81
N ARG A 296 -8.67 -31.13 -11.59
CA ARG A 296 -9.11 -31.80 -10.36
C ARG A 296 -8.37 -33.13 -10.16
N ALA A 297 -8.28 -33.94 -11.21
CA ALA A 297 -7.57 -35.21 -11.19
C ALA A 297 -6.07 -35.02 -10.92
N ALA A 298 -5.42 -34.01 -11.52
CA ALA A 298 -4.01 -33.70 -11.27
C ALA A 298 -3.72 -33.27 -9.83
N LEU A 299 -4.68 -32.64 -9.16
CA LEU A 299 -4.61 -32.31 -7.73
C LEU A 299 -5.06 -33.48 -6.83
N GLY A 300 -5.62 -34.54 -7.44
CA GLY A 300 -6.31 -35.66 -6.80
C GLY A 300 -7.59 -35.26 -6.06
N LEU A 301 -8.10 -34.04 -6.30
CA LEU A 301 -9.28 -33.49 -5.63
C LEU A 301 -10.50 -33.60 -6.54
N ASP A 302 -10.73 -34.80 -7.09
CA ASP A 302 -11.82 -35.14 -8.00
C ASP A 302 -12.96 -35.93 -7.32
N GLY A 303 -12.84 -36.18 -6.01
CA GLY A 303 -13.79 -36.98 -5.24
C GLY A 303 -13.60 -38.50 -5.34
N SER A 304 -12.57 -38.97 -6.06
CA SER A 304 -12.23 -40.39 -6.14
C SER A 304 -11.61 -40.91 -4.84
N ASP A 305 -11.66 -42.24 -4.62
CA ASP A 305 -10.93 -42.84 -3.51
C ASP A 305 -9.43 -42.62 -3.70
N PRO A 306 -8.69 -42.14 -2.68
CA PRO A 306 -7.25 -42.05 -2.78
C PRO A 306 -6.69 -43.43 -3.11
N ALA A 307 -5.86 -43.51 -4.15
CA ALA A 307 -5.21 -44.76 -4.53
C ALA A 307 -4.54 -45.40 -3.30
N PRO A 308 -4.68 -46.73 -3.09
CA PRO A 308 -4.04 -47.38 -1.96
C PRO A 308 -2.53 -47.12 -2.02
N ARG A 309 -2.00 -46.52 -0.96
CA ARG A 309 -0.56 -46.26 -0.77
C ARG A 309 0.24 -47.56 -0.73
#